data_AF-A0AAN6DHZ3-F1
#
_entry.id   AF-A0AAN6DHZ3-F1
#
_cell.length_a   1.000
_cell.length_b   1.000
_cell.length_c   1.000
_cell.angle_alpha   90.00
_cell.angle_beta   90.00
_cell.angle_gamma   90.00
#
_symmetry.space_group_name_H-M   'P 1'
#
loop_
_entity.id
_entity.type
_entity.pdbx_description
1 polymer ?
#
loop_
_entity_poly.entity_id
_entity_poly.type
_entity_poly.pdbx_seq_one_letter_code
_entity_poly.pdbx_strand_id
1 'polypeptide(L)'
;MDLESVESVEFTKINTELEGERYIQLNVQNTPEWIHYVCELVKKSDALGIVTILDCAYQFGSPNIVNSGLHQIKKKLQKNHSDTEIRDLLERVVVFDDFENLGDVNKLLNTILEVIPTQFQDRPLNCILISNTSIFYWNLRDMENFDDLAELHRICRQLSSRLGCYVVSSRSLFE
;
A
#
# COMPACT_ATOMS: atom_id res chain seq x y z
N MET A 1 -4.52 -19.00 0.80
CA MET A 1 -3.07 -18.84 0.67
C MET A 1 -2.62 -18.19 1.97
N ASP A 2 -2.01 -18.99 2.84
CA ASP A 2 -1.75 -18.62 4.23
C ASP A 2 -0.53 -17.70 4.34
N LEU A 3 -0.73 -16.55 4.98
CA LEU A 3 0.27 -15.49 5.19
C LEU A 3 1.27 -15.84 6.33
N GLU A 4 1.37 -17.10 6.75
CA GLU A 4 1.98 -17.49 8.03
C GLU A 4 3.51 -17.63 8.05
N SER A 5 4.23 -17.34 6.97
CA SER A 5 5.69 -17.54 6.94
C SER A 5 6.52 -16.27 6.72
N VAL A 6 6.09 -15.12 7.25
CA VAL A 6 6.99 -13.97 7.46
C VAL A 6 7.43 -14.01 8.92
N GLU A 7 8.69 -14.36 9.18
CA GLU A 7 9.29 -14.31 10.51
C GLU A 7 8.99 -12.94 11.16
N SER A 8 8.53 -13.00 12.42
CA SER A 8 7.76 -12.00 13.16
C SER A 8 8.11 -10.54 12.87
N VAL A 9 7.28 -9.90 12.04
CA VAL A 9 7.06 -8.46 12.08
C VAL A 9 5.80 -8.22 12.89
N GLU A 10 5.89 -7.48 14.00
CA GLU A 10 4.73 -7.19 14.86
C GLU A 10 3.82 -6.14 14.19
N PHE A 11 2.97 -6.59 13.26
CA PHE A 11 1.82 -5.81 12.82
C PHE A 11 0.56 -6.34 13.50
N THR A 12 -0.12 -5.49 14.27
CA THR A 12 -1.48 -5.82 14.71
C THR A 12 -2.42 -5.67 13.53
N LYS A 13 -2.95 -6.80 13.05
CA LYS A 13 -4.06 -6.81 12.08
C LYS A 13 -5.33 -6.35 12.78
N ILE A 14 -5.98 -5.34 12.23
CA ILE A 14 -7.34 -4.98 12.62
C ILE A 14 -8.25 -5.69 11.63
N ASN A 15 -8.67 -6.91 11.97
CA ASN A 15 -9.53 -7.73 11.11
C ASN A 15 -10.91 -7.09 10.95
N THR A 16 -11.43 -7.07 9.72
CA THR A 16 -12.88 -7.18 9.47
C THR A 16 -13.12 -8.42 8.64
N GLU A 17 -13.60 -9.47 9.31
CA GLU A 17 -13.91 -10.77 8.71
C GLU A 17 -15.23 -10.71 7.96
N LEU A 18 -15.14 -10.61 6.64
CA LEU A 18 -16.16 -11.07 5.70
C LEU A 18 -15.46 -12.02 4.72
N GLU A 19 -15.99 -13.22 4.54
CA GLU A 19 -15.40 -14.24 3.67
C GLU A 19 -15.08 -13.65 2.28
N GLY A 20 -13.81 -13.69 1.89
CA GLY A 20 -13.33 -13.21 0.59
C GLY A 20 -12.79 -11.77 0.56
N GLU A 21 -13.00 -10.96 1.60
CA GLU A 21 -12.39 -9.61 1.67
C GLU A 21 -10.89 -9.71 2.00
N ARG A 22 -10.06 -9.11 1.13
CA ARG A 22 -8.59 -9.05 1.29
C ARG A 22 -8.13 -7.67 1.76
N TYR A 23 -9.03 -6.94 2.40
CA TYR A 23 -8.73 -5.64 2.99
C TYR A 23 -8.18 -5.81 4.41
N ILE A 24 -7.02 -5.23 4.68
CA ILE A 24 -6.36 -5.27 5.98
C ILE A 24 -5.96 -3.84 6.37
N GLN A 25 -6.28 -3.41 7.59
CA GLN A 25 -5.63 -2.27 8.20
C GLN A 25 -4.54 -2.74 9.16
N LEU A 26 -3.32 -2.23 8.98
CA LEU A 26 -2.16 -2.52 9.81
C LEU A 26 -1.85 -1.34 10.73
N ASN A 27 -1.57 -1.65 11.98
CA ASN A 27 -0.88 -0.73 12.88
C ASN A 27 0.63 -0.85 12.62
N VAL A 28 1.26 0.25 12.21
CA VAL A 28 2.69 0.33 11.92
C VAL A 28 3.37 1.13 13.03
N GLN A 29 4.22 0.46 13.80
CA GLN A 29 5.02 1.07 14.86
C GLN A 29 6.39 1.55 14.36
N ASN A 30 6.91 0.93 13.30
CA ASN A 30 8.29 1.15 12.84
C ASN A 30 8.38 1.20 11.30
N THR A 31 8.96 2.28 10.76
CA THR A 31 9.10 2.49 9.31
C THR A 31 9.97 1.41 8.64
N PRO A 32 11.17 1.05 9.14
CA PRO A 32 11.94 -0.09 8.65
C PRO A 32 11.17 -1.40 8.49
N GLU A 33 10.30 -1.75 9.45
CA GLU A 33 9.48 -2.97 9.40
C GLU A 33 8.40 -2.87 8.34
N TRP A 34 7.75 -1.71 8.24
CA TRP A 34 6.79 -1.41 7.18
C TRP A 34 7.42 -1.53 5.78
N ILE A 35 8.60 -0.94 5.58
CA ILE A 35 9.35 -1.06 4.32
C ILE A 35 9.71 -2.52 4.04
N HIS A 36 10.09 -3.30 5.07
CA HIS A 36 10.36 -4.72 4.92
C HIS A 36 9.12 -5.50 4.49
N TYR A 37 7.97 -5.25 5.12
CA TYR A 37 6.71 -5.86 4.76
C TYR A 37 6.31 -5.57 3.31
N VAL A 38 6.41 -4.31 2.88
CA VAL A 38 6.15 -3.94 1.48
C VAL A 38 7.14 -4.60 0.54
N CYS A 39 8.42 -4.75 0.91
CA CYS A 39 9.39 -5.51 0.14
C CYS A 39 8.93 -6.96 -0.08
N GLU A 40 8.47 -7.64 0.96
CA GLU A 40 7.98 -9.02 0.87
C GLU A 40 6.69 -9.13 0.05
N LEU A 41 5.79 -8.14 0.12
CA LEU A 41 4.60 -8.07 -0.73
C LEU A 41 4.97 -7.90 -2.21
N VAL A 42 5.91 -7.01 -2.53
CA VAL A 42 6.38 -6.82 -3.91
C VAL A 42 6.98 -8.10 -4.47
N LYS A 43 7.79 -8.83 -3.69
CA LYS A 43 8.34 -10.14 -4.08
C LYS A 43 7.28 -11.20 -4.34
N LYS A 44 6.22 -11.23 -3.50
CA LYS A 44 5.14 -12.23 -3.58
C LYS A 44 4.09 -11.89 -4.63
N SER A 45 4.06 -10.65 -5.12
CA SER A 45 3.15 -10.25 -6.19
C SER A 45 3.39 -11.11 -7.43
N ASP A 46 2.31 -11.56 -8.08
CA ASP A 46 2.39 -12.24 -9.38
C ASP A 46 3.29 -11.42 -10.31
N ALA A 47 4.23 -12.09 -10.99
CA ALA A 47 5.18 -11.47 -11.91
C ALA A 47 4.51 -10.57 -12.95
N LEU A 48 3.23 -10.80 -13.25
CA LEU A 48 2.46 -10.02 -14.20
C LEU A 48 1.71 -8.83 -13.59
N GLY A 49 1.41 -8.85 -12.29
CA GLY A 49 0.52 -7.86 -11.69
C GLY A 49 1.20 -6.62 -11.11
N ILE A 50 0.38 -5.58 -10.95
CA ILE A 50 0.77 -4.24 -10.50
C ILE A 50 0.65 -4.15 -8.98
N VAL A 51 1.58 -3.44 -8.36
CA VAL A 51 1.47 -2.98 -6.96
C VAL A 51 1.33 -1.47 -6.96
N THR A 52 0.23 -0.96 -6.44
CA THR A 52 -0.01 0.48 -6.35
C THR A 52 0.19 0.96 -4.92
N ILE A 53 0.95 2.04 -4.74
CA ILE A 53 1.22 2.67 -3.45
C ILE A 53 0.63 4.08 -3.47
N LEU A 54 -0.32 4.34 -2.58
CA LEU A 54 -0.81 5.66 -2.25
C LEU A 54 0.02 6.15 -1.05
N ASP A 55 1.04 6.94 -1.33
CA ASP A 55 2.08 7.34 -0.41
C ASP A 55 1.71 8.62 0.36
N CYS A 56 0.76 8.51 1.29
CA CYS A 56 0.21 9.67 2.03
C CYS A 56 1.24 10.40 2.91
N ALA A 57 2.32 9.73 3.32
CA ALA A 57 3.33 10.29 4.22
C ALA A 57 4.72 10.42 3.56
N TYR A 58 4.79 10.40 2.23
CA TYR A 58 6.03 10.53 1.46
C TYR A 58 7.13 9.53 1.89
N GLN A 59 6.74 8.31 2.25
CA GLN A 59 7.63 7.27 2.77
C GLN A 59 8.32 6.47 1.66
N PHE A 60 7.70 6.34 0.49
CA PHE A 60 8.11 5.41 -0.57
C PHE A 60 8.78 6.09 -1.75
N GLY A 61 8.23 7.21 -2.26
CA GLY A 61 8.79 8.00 -3.36
C GLY A 61 9.32 7.16 -4.55
N SER A 62 10.48 7.52 -5.09
CA SER A 62 11.11 6.86 -6.25
C SER A 62 12.29 5.96 -5.85
N PRO A 63 12.53 4.79 -6.50
CA PRO A 63 13.68 3.92 -6.22
C PRO A 63 15.05 4.57 -6.50
N ASN A 64 15.08 5.71 -7.20
CA ASN A 64 16.29 6.45 -7.51
C ASN A 64 16.63 7.53 -6.47
N ILE A 65 15.75 7.78 -5.49
CA ILE A 65 15.98 8.73 -4.40
C ILE A 65 16.53 7.99 -3.19
N VAL A 66 17.77 8.29 -2.79
CA VAL A 66 18.55 7.50 -1.80
C VAL A 66 17.81 7.24 -0.46
N ASN A 67 16.99 8.18 -0.01
CA ASN A 67 16.30 8.11 1.28
C ASN A 67 14.85 7.61 1.20
N SER A 68 14.38 7.22 0.01
CA SER A 68 13.00 6.76 -0.18
C SER A 68 12.84 5.29 0.21
N GLY A 69 11.62 4.91 0.58
CA GLY A 69 11.26 3.52 0.87
C GLY A 69 11.49 2.60 -0.33
N LEU A 70 11.19 3.05 -1.56
CA LEU A 70 11.47 2.26 -2.77
C LEU A 70 12.97 2.06 -3.01
N HIS A 71 13.83 3.02 -2.64
CA HIS A 71 15.28 2.84 -2.73
C HIS A 71 15.78 1.81 -1.71
N GLN A 72 15.22 1.82 -0.50
CA GLN A 72 15.53 0.81 0.51
C GLN A 72 15.07 -0.59 0.09
N ILE A 73 13.88 -0.70 -0.53
CA ILE A 73 13.38 -1.94 -1.13
C ILE A 73 14.33 -2.40 -2.23
N LYS A 74 14.70 -1.53 -3.18
CA LYS A 74 15.69 -1.82 -4.23
C LYS A 74 16.98 -2.41 -3.65
N LYS A 75 17.58 -1.75 -2.65
CA LYS A 75 18.80 -2.23 -1.98
C LYS A 75 18.63 -3.58 -1.29
N LYS A 76 17.45 -3.85 -0.70
CA LYS A 76 17.16 -5.16 -0.09
C LYS A 76 17.04 -6.25 -1.15
N LEU A 77 16.41 -5.96 -2.29
CA LEU A 77 16.26 -6.92 -3.39
C LEU A 77 17.60 -7.24 -4.07
N GLN A 78 18.51 -6.26 -4.18
CA GLN A 78 19.86 -6.43 -4.74
C GLN A 78 20.72 -7.50 -4.06
N LYS A 79 20.37 -7.92 -2.84
CA LYS A 79 21.12 -8.97 -2.14
C LYS A 79 20.89 -10.37 -2.72
N ASN A 80 19.72 -10.61 -3.34
CA ASN A 80 19.25 -11.96 -3.69
C ASN A 80 18.80 -12.10 -5.15
N HIS A 81 18.81 -11.02 -5.93
CA HIS A 81 18.27 -10.98 -7.28
C HIS A 81 19.24 -10.27 -8.23
N SER A 82 19.17 -10.62 -9.50
CA SER A 82 19.86 -9.90 -10.57
C SER A 82 19.28 -8.50 -10.78
N ASP A 83 20.07 -7.59 -11.33
CA ASP A 83 19.61 -6.22 -11.62
C ASP A 83 18.40 -6.19 -12.57
N THR A 84 18.30 -7.15 -13.49
CA THR A 84 17.15 -7.31 -14.39
C THR A 84 15.86 -7.64 -13.63
N GLU A 85 15.91 -8.65 -12.75
CA GLU A 85 14.73 -9.04 -11.95
C GLU A 85 14.24 -7.91 -11.06
N ILE A 86 15.17 -7.12 -10.50
CA ILE A 86 14.86 -5.99 -9.63
C ILE A 86 14.21 -4.86 -10.41
N ARG A 87 14.75 -4.55 -11.60
CA ARG A 87 14.14 -3.57 -12.49
C ARG A 87 12.73 -3.99 -12.85
N ASP A 88 12.54 -5.24 -13.28
CA ASP A 88 11.24 -5.75 -13.71
C ASP A 88 10.23 -5.82 -12.54
N LEU A 89 10.69 -6.02 -11.30
CA LEU A 89 9.86 -5.91 -10.08
C LEU A 89 9.44 -4.47 -9.81
N LEU A 90 10.37 -3.53 -9.83
CA LEU A 90 10.13 -2.14 -9.46
C LEU A 90 9.37 -1.36 -10.54
N GLU A 91 9.52 -1.72 -11.82
CA GLU A 91 8.75 -1.13 -12.92
C GLU A 91 7.24 -1.39 -12.79
N ARG A 92 6.83 -2.40 -12.02
CA ARG A 92 5.41 -2.72 -11.76
C ARG A 92 4.84 -2.00 -10.54
N VAL A 93 5.65 -1.20 -9.86
CA VAL A 93 5.22 -0.41 -8.70
C VAL A 93 4.83 0.97 -9.16
N VAL A 94 3.56 1.32 -8.98
CA VAL A 94 3.02 2.66 -9.29
C VAL A 94 2.83 3.41 -7.98
N VAL A 95 3.43 4.59 -7.86
CA VAL A 95 3.33 5.42 -6.65
C VAL A 95 2.54 6.69 -6.97
N PHE A 96 1.58 7.02 -6.12
CA PHE A 96 0.86 8.29 -6.08
C PHE A 96 1.15 8.93 -4.73
N ASP A 97 1.55 10.20 -4.70
CA ASP A 97 1.98 10.90 -3.48
C ASP A 97 1.35 12.29 -3.31
N ASP A 98 0.42 12.67 -4.20
CA ASP A 98 -0.26 13.97 -4.20
C ASP A 98 -1.58 13.91 -3.41
N PHE A 99 -1.50 13.93 -2.08
CA PHE A 99 -2.66 13.89 -1.19
C PHE A 99 -2.59 14.97 -0.10
N GLU A 100 -3.58 15.86 -0.07
CA GLU A 100 -3.70 16.87 0.99
C GLU A 100 -4.58 16.38 2.16
N ASN A 101 -5.52 15.48 1.89
CA ASN A 101 -6.49 14.96 2.86
C ASN A 101 -6.98 13.55 2.48
N LEU A 102 -7.75 12.90 3.37
CA LEU A 102 -8.34 11.58 3.08
C LEU A 102 -9.35 11.61 1.94
N GLY A 103 -10.05 12.72 1.71
CA GLY A 103 -10.98 12.87 0.60
C GLY A 103 -10.28 12.68 -0.75
N ASP A 104 -9.04 13.14 -0.90
CA ASP A 104 -8.26 12.95 -2.13
C ASP A 104 -7.82 11.50 -2.32
N VAL A 105 -7.46 10.81 -1.23
CA VAL A 105 -7.22 9.36 -1.23
C VAL A 105 -8.48 8.61 -1.69
N ASN A 106 -9.65 8.95 -1.12
CA ASN A 106 -10.93 8.34 -1.48
C ASN A 106 -11.30 8.56 -2.94
N LYS A 107 -11.09 9.77 -3.48
CA LYS A 107 -11.32 10.08 -4.91
C LYS A 107 -10.43 9.20 -5.79
N LEU A 108 -9.13 9.14 -5.52
CA LEU A 108 -8.19 8.35 -6.32
C LEU A 108 -8.53 6.86 -6.29
N LEU A 109 -8.90 6.31 -5.12
CA LEU A 109 -9.28 4.91 -4.99
C LEU A 109 -10.52 4.56 -5.82
N ASN A 110 -11.50 5.46 -5.90
CA ASN A 110 -12.70 5.27 -6.73
C ASN A 110 -12.38 5.22 -8.23
N THR A 111 -11.37 5.96 -8.67
CA THR A 111 -10.93 6.03 -10.08
C THR A 111 -9.65 5.23 -10.34
N ILE A 112 -9.25 4.31 -9.45
CA ILE A 112 -7.90 3.73 -9.46
C ILE A 112 -7.54 3.06 -10.79
N LEU A 113 -8.50 2.38 -11.43
CA LEU A 113 -8.28 1.70 -12.72
C LEU A 113 -8.09 2.67 -13.90
N GLU A 114 -8.60 3.89 -13.79
CA GLU A 114 -8.50 4.92 -14.83
C GLU A 114 -7.17 5.65 -14.77
N VAL A 115 -6.56 5.72 -13.58
CA VAL A 115 -5.30 6.44 -13.33
C VAL A 115 -4.07 5.54 -13.42
N ILE A 116 -4.22 4.22 -13.49
CA ILE A 116 -3.11 3.31 -13.78
C ILE A 116 -2.55 3.66 -15.17
N PRO A 117 -1.23 3.87 -15.30
CA PRO A 117 -0.61 4.20 -16.58
C PRO A 117 -0.95 3.19 -17.68
N THR A 118 -1.16 3.68 -18.90
CA THR A 118 -1.64 2.87 -20.05
C THR A 118 -0.77 1.64 -20.33
N GLN A 119 0.55 1.72 -20.09
CA GLN A 119 1.47 0.59 -20.27
C GLN A 119 1.21 -0.59 -19.32
N PHE A 120 0.35 -0.42 -18.31
CA PHE A 120 0.00 -1.44 -17.34
C PHE A 120 -1.47 -1.86 -17.41
N GLN A 121 -2.29 -1.33 -18.32
CA GLN A 121 -3.73 -1.64 -18.36
C GLN A 121 -4.05 -3.12 -18.62
N ASP A 122 -3.15 -3.85 -19.31
CA ASP A 122 -3.30 -5.29 -19.56
C ASP A 122 -2.88 -6.18 -18.37
N ARG A 123 -2.45 -5.57 -17.26
CA ARG A 123 -1.95 -6.28 -16.08
C ARG A 123 -2.97 -6.25 -14.94
N PRO A 124 -3.13 -7.36 -14.19
CA PRO A 124 -4.01 -7.36 -13.03
C PRO A 124 -3.46 -6.46 -11.93
N LEU A 125 -4.33 -5.76 -11.22
CA LEU A 125 -3.97 -5.05 -10.00
C LEU A 125 -3.88 -6.08 -8.85
N ASN A 126 -2.67 -6.38 -8.38
CA ASN A 126 -2.47 -7.38 -7.35
C ASN A 126 -2.66 -6.81 -5.94
N CYS A 127 -2.18 -5.60 -5.73
CA CYS A 127 -2.12 -5.00 -4.41
C CYS A 127 -2.28 -3.48 -4.48
N ILE A 128 -3.07 -2.93 -3.55
CA ILE A 128 -3.17 -1.50 -3.27
C ILE A 128 -2.66 -1.29 -1.84
N LEU A 129 -1.64 -0.46 -1.69
CA LEU A 129 -1.03 -0.10 -0.42
C LEU A 129 -1.31 1.37 -0.14
N ILE A 130 -1.90 1.67 1.00
CA ILE A 130 -2.19 3.04 1.44
C ILE A 130 -1.27 3.33 2.64
N SER A 131 -0.25 4.16 2.42
CA SER A 131 0.76 4.45 3.44
C SER A 131 0.20 5.44 4.48
N ASN A 132 0.50 5.15 5.75
CA ASN A 132 0.24 5.94 6.96
C ASN A 132 -0.88 6.99 6.89
N THR A 133 -2.13 6.51 6.95
CA THR A 133 -3.34 7.34 6.99
C THR A 133 -3.47 8.23 8.23
N SER A 134 -2.69 7.97 9.29
CA SER A 134 -2.70 8.77 10.52
C SER A 134 -2.29 10.23 10.30
N ILE A 135 -1.56 10.55 9.22
CA ILE A 135 -1.20 11.93 8.88
C ILE A 135 -2.44 12.83 8.73
N PHE A 136 -3.57 12.27 8.32
CA PHE A 136 -4.81 13.01 8.13
C PHE A 136 -5.72 13.03 9.36
N TYR A 137 -5.45 12.21 10.37
CA TYR A 137 -6.38 12.02 11.50
C TYR A 137 -6.48 13.26 12.40
N TRP A 138 -5.44 14.10 12.44
CA TRP A 138 -5.47 15.36 13.17
C TRP A 138 -6.60 16.27 12.69
N ASN A 139 -6.73 16.45 11.37
CA ASN A 139 -7.78 17.26 10.77
C ASN A 139 -9.17 16.69 11.05
N LEU A 140 -9.33 15.36 10.99
CA LEU A 140 -10.61 14.69 11.28
C LEU A 140 -11.04 14.88 12.73
N ARG A 141 -10.08 14.77 13.66
CA ARG A 141 -10.31 14.96 15.09
C ARG A 141 -10.73 16.39 15.40
N ASP A 142 -10.03 17.37 14.84
CA ASP A 142 -10.31 18.79 15.08
C ASP A 142 -11.68 19.20 14.54
N MET A 143 -12.13 18.57 13.45
CA MET A 143 -13.45 18.80 12.85
C MET A 143 -14.56 17.91 13.43
N GLU A 144 -14.22 16.95 14.30
CA GLU A 144 -15.12 15.88 14.78
C GLU A 144 -15.88 15.15 13.65
N ASN A 145 -15.27 15.06 12.46
CA ASN A 145 -15.87 14.44 11.28
C ASN A 145 -15.00 13.28 10.80
N PHE A 146 -15.59 12.08 10.80
CA PHE A 146 -14.92 10.83 10.43
C PHE A 146 -15.50 10.18 9.16
N ASP A 147 -16.33 10.90 8.41
CA ASP A 147 -17.02 10.37 7.23
C ASP A 147 -16.02 9.89 6.18
N ASP A 148 -14.96 10.66 5.92
CA ASP A 148 -13.90 10.26 4.98
C ASP A 148 -13.13 9.00 5.42
N LEU A 149 -12.98 8.78 6.72
CA LEU A 149 -12.34 7.58 7.24
C LEU A 149 -13.26 6.36 7.10
N ALA A 150 -14.55 6.52 7.39
CA ALA A 150 -15.54 5.47 7.16
C ALA A 150 -15.63 5.10 5.66
N GLU A 151 -15.62 6.12 4.80
CA GLU A 151 -15.63 5.98 3.35
C GLU A 151 -14.38 5.27 2.82
N LEU A 152 -13.20 5.60 3.34
CA LEU A 152 -11.94 4.91 3.02
C LEU A 152 -12.08 3.40 3.24
N HIS A 153 -12.54 2.99 4.42
CA HIS A 153 -12.73 1.58 4.75
C HIS A 153 -13.75 0.90 3.82
N ARG A 154 -14.85 1.60 3.50
CA ARG A 154 -15.88 1.11 2.58
C ARG A 154 -15.31 0.88 1.18
N ILE A 155 -14.61 1.85 0.62
CA ILE A 155 -13.98 1.76 -0.70
C ILE A 155 -12.93 0.64 -0.73
N CYS A 156 -12.08 0.55 0.29
CA CYS A 156 -11.04 -0.49 0.36
C CYS A 156 -11.62 -1.91 0.32
N ARG A 157 -12.69 -2.17 1.09
CA ARG A 157 -13.41 -3.45 1.05
C ARG A 157 -13.98 -3.73 -0.33
N GLN A 158 -14.69 -2.75 -0.91
CA GLN A 158 -15.27 -2.87 -2.24
C GLN A 158 -14.24 -3.15 -3.33
N LEU A 159 -13.10 -2.45 -3.32
CA LEU A 159 -12.02 -2.68 -4.26
C LEU A 159 -11.42 -4.07 -4.11
N SER A 160 -11.12 -4.49 -2.87
CA SER A 160 -10.56 -5.82 -2.61
C SER A 160 -11.49 -6.94 -3.11
N SER A 161 -12.79 -6.79 -2.91
CA SER A 161 -13.81 -7.75 -3.35
C SER A 161 -13.99 -7.72 -4.88
N ARG A 162 -14.19 -6.53 -5.46
CA ARG A 162 -14.48 -6.35 -6.90
C ARG A 162 -13.30 -6.74 -7.78
N LEU A 163 -12.08 -6.44 -7.36
CA LEU A 163 -10.87 -6.65 -8.15
C LEU A 163 -10.13 -7.94 -7.76
N GLY A 164 -10.51 -8.58 -6.65
CA GLY A 164 -9.78 -9.72 -6.10
C GLY A 164 -8.35 -9.37 -5.63
N CYS A 165 -8.03 -8.08 -5.49
CA CYS A 165 -6.72 -7.60 -5.10
C CYS A 165 -6.56 -7.53 -3.58
N TYR A 166 -5.33 -7.55 -3.09
CA TYR A 166 -5.03 -7.22 -1.70
C TYR A 166 -5.13 -5.71 -1.53
N VAL A 167 -5.82 -5.26 -0.48
CA VAL A 167 -5.82 -3.84 -0.11
C VAL A 167 -5.29 -3.73 1.30
N VAL A 168 -4.23 -2.98 1.49
CA VAL A 168 -3.61 -2.78 2.80
C VAL A 168 -3.54 -1.30 3.07
N SER A 169 -4.20 -0.85 4.14
CA SER A 169 -3.93 0.48 4.68
C SER A 169 -3.07 0.38 5.93
N SER A 170 -2.21 1.35 6.14
CA SER A 170 -1.42 1.48 7.36
C SER A 170 -1.82 2.72 8.13
N ARG A 171 -1.67 2.64 9.45
CA ARG A 171 -1.76 3.77 10.38
C ARG A 171 -0.68 3.64 11.44
N SER A 172 -0.11 4.74 11.88
CA SER A 172 0.76 4.79 13.05
C SER A 172 -0.03 5.15 14.30
N LEU A 173 0.31 4.53 15.42
CA LEU A 173 -0.14 4.98 16.73
C LEU A 173 0.71 6.20 17.12
N PHE A 174 0.05 7.33 17.36
CA PHE A 174 0.62 8.38 18.19
C PHE A 174 0.21 8.01 19.62
N GLU A 175 1.12 7.39 20.39
CA GLU A 175 0.98 7.31 21.85
C GLU A 175 1.40 8.64 22.49
#